data_AF-A0A356R969-F1
#
_entry.id   AF-A0A356R969-F1
#
_cell.length_a   1.000
_cell.length_b   1.000
_cell.length_c   1.000
_cell.angle_alpha   90.00
_cell.angle_beta   90.00
_cell.angle_gamma   90.00
#
_symmetry.space_group_name_H-M   'P 1'
#
loop_
_entity.id
_entity.type
_entity.pdbx_description
1 polymer ?
#
loop_
_entity_poly.entity_id
_entity_poly.type
_entity_poly.pdbx_seq_one_letter_code
_entity_poly.pdbx_strand_id
1 'polypeptide(L)'
;MHRVKDLPMVSIRFLVFFLVGMVVVVSPVWSEVSINTLKKGVVKVTAQFTQGRKVGTGFIVGQSQKNLFVVTASHVVEGEVEPPQSITLTFFTRQEDSLVAQVVKKEGGDSRGLALLKVGGDIPQDVEILEWDSKTRFQGGEEFQLIGFPRISGIPWTVTKGIISGFEGQILKFSGAVEEGNSGGPLLYQGKVIGVAMEVTGQFGSAKPTQIAKFTLDNWLVLPELTGGEEKQGRDDVPMVVIPAGEFLMGKAEGLDGGPDEKPQRSIFLDAFSIDVYEVTVEQYHRFVRATGQQIPKYWDQVNDEVSRARFGTKPVVGVSWFDANAYCKWVGKRLPTEAEWEKAARGEDGRFFPWGNDAPGKKSANFEQDPTELVYAERLTPAGIFEPGRSAYGLFDMAGNVWEWVNDWYSENYYRVGPLKNPPGPPQGIVKVLRGGSWKSKERHLRTENRRDFSPNRREPDLGFRCARNAS
;
A
#
# COMPACT_ATOMS: atom_id res chain seq x y z
N MET A 1 -34.86 42.92 67.44
CA MET A 1 -35.03 43.02 65.97
C MET A 1 -33.64 43.14 65.35
N HIS A 2 -33.28 42.22 64.44
CA HIS A 2 -32.13 42.22 63.52
C HIS A 2 -30.68 41.96 64.03
N ARG A 3 -30.21 40.70 63.88
CA ARG A 3 -29.19 40.17 62.91
C ARG A 3 -28.18 41.20 62.32
N VAL A 4 -26.88 40.98 62.08
CA VAL A 4 -25.98 39.86 61.69
C VAL A 4 -24.51 40.29 61.96
N LYS A 5 -23.55 39.34 62.05
CA LYS A 5 -22.14 39.34 61.53
C LYS A 5 -21.20 38.62 62.51
N ASP A 6 -20.10 37.95 62.19
CA ASP A 6 -19.54 37.19 61.05
C ASP A 6 -18.17 36.68 61.57
N LEU A 7 -17.90 35.36 61.47
CA LEU A 7 -16.60 34.63 61.30
C LEU A 7 -15.35 34.94 62.20
N PRO A 8 -14.30 34.07 62.26
CA PRO A 8 -14.16 32.64 61.92
C PRO A 8 -13.56 31.79 63.08
N MET A 9 -13.66 30.46 62.95
CA MET A 9 -13.16 29.46 63.90
C MET A 9 -11.82 28.88 63.42
N VAL A 10 -10.76 29.03 64.23
CA VAL A 10 -9.47 28.33 64.08
C VAL A 10 -9.63 26.92 64.66
N SER A 11 -9.22 25.88 63.92
CA SER A 11 -9.12 24.52 64.45
C SER A 11 -7.76 23.92 64.12
N ILE A 12 -6.96 23.74 65.16
CA ILE A 12 -5.74 22.94 65.21
C ILE A 12 -6.15 21.48 65.37
N ARG A 13 -5.70 20.59 64.48
CA ARG A 13 -5.76 19.14 64.73
C ARG A 13 -4.49 18.42 64.28
N PHE A 14 -3.85 17.86 65.31
CA PHE A 14 -3.03 16.66 65.45
C PHE A 14 -2.52 15.92 64.19
N LEU A 15 -1.21 15.76 64.22
CA LEU A 15 -0.34 14.94 63.38
C LEU A 15 -0.67 13.45 63.53
N VAL A 16 -0.91 12.75 62.40
CA VAL A 16 -0.88 11.28 62.31
C VAL A 16 0.09 10.93 61.18
N PHE A 17 1.17 10.23 61.54
CA PHE A 17 2.17 9.73 60.58
C PHE A 17 1.57 8.60 59.73
N PHE A 18 1.49 8.81 58.41
CA PHE A 18 1.35 7.73 57.44
C PHE A 18 2.69 7.52 56.73
N LEU A 19 3.28 6.34 56.90
CA LEU A 19 4.39 5.86 56.09
C LEU A 19 3.88 5.69 54.65
N VAL A 20 4.28 6.57 53.74
CA VAL A 20 4.07 6.36 52.31
C VAL A 20 5.21 5.47 51.81
N GLY A 21 4.90 4.20 51.54
CA GLY A 21 5.76 3.34 50.75
C GLY A 21 5.93 3.95 49.36
N MET A 22 7.14 4.36 49.04
CA MET A 22 7.52 4.81 47.71
C MET A 22 7.45 3.62 46.75
N VAL A 23 6.32 3.48 46.05
CA VAL A 23 6.22 2.59 44.89
C VAL A 23 7.06 3.23 43.80
N VAL A 24 8.31 2.79 43.66
CA VAL A 24 9.09 3.03 42.45
C VAL A 24 8.41 2.23 41.35
N VAL A 25 7.55 2.89 40.58
CA VAL A 25 7.11 2.35 39.29
C VAL A 25 8.34 2.39 38.40
N VAL A 26 9.02 1.24 38.28
CA VAL A 26 10.04 1.05 37.28
C VAL A 26 9.31 1.06 35.94
N SER A 27 9.33 2.21 35.27
CA SER A 27 8.91 2.30 33.87
C SER A 27 9.63 1.21 33.08
N PRO A 28 8.97 0.49 32.16
CA PRO A 28 9.68 -0.43 31.29
C PRO A 28 10.77 0.35 30.57
N VAL A 29 12.02 -0.04 30.78
CA VAL A 29 13.16 0.43 29.99
C VAL A 29 12.90 -0.09 28.58
N TRP A 30 12.28 0.73 27.75
CA TRP A 30 12.29 0.52 26.31
C TRP A 30 13.76 0.55 25.91
N SER A 31 14.30 -0.58 25.46
CA SER A 31 15.65 -0.59 24.91
C SER A 31 15.64 0.33 23.69
N GLU A 32 16.30 1.48 23.77
CA GLU A 32 16.58 2.29 22.58
C GLU A 32 17.21 1.38 21.52
N VAL A 33 16.65 1.37 20.30
CA VAL A 33 17.23 0.61 19.20
C VAL A 33 18.67 1.11 19.01
N SER A 34 19.63 0.20 19.15
CA SER A 34 21.05 0.59 19.10
C SER A 34 21.37 1.26 17.77
N ILE A 35 22.09 2.37 17.82
CA ILE A 35 22.60 3.05 16.62
C ILE A 35 23.41 2.10 15.73
N ASN A 36 24.04 1.07 16.29
CA ASN A 36 24.78 0.07 15.52
C ASN A 36 23.86 -0.82 14.67
N THR A 37 22.64 -1.08 15.11
CA THR A 37 21.62 -1.77 14.32
C THR A 37 21.16 -0.88 13.17
N LEU A 38 20.81 0.38 13.47
CA LEU A 38 20.30 1.33 12.47
C LEU A 38 21.31 1.61 11.35
N LYS A 39 22.61 1.62 11.67
CA LYS A 39 23.67 1.77 10.65
C LYS A 39 23.60 0.72 9.54
N LYS A 40 23.14 -0.50 9.83
CA LYS A 40 23.00 -1.59 8.85
C LYS A 40 21.96 -1.31 7.77
N GLY A 41 21.09 -0.33 8.01
CA GLY A 41 20.09 0.14 7.04
C GLY A 41 20.53 1.35 6.23
N VAL A 42 21.76 1.84 6.38
CA VAL A 42 22.25 3.06 5.73
C VAL A 42 23.37 2.72 4.75
N VAL A 43 23.33 3.35 3.58
CA VAL A 43 24.29 3.13 2.49
C VAL A 43 24.88 4.45 2.00
N LYS A 44 26.12 4.39 1.53
CA LYS A 44 26.72 5.46 0.76
C LYS A 44 26.25 5.37 -0.68
N VAL A 45 25.78 6.48 -1.24
CA VAL A 45 25.38 6.58 -2.65
C VAL A 45 26.46 7.34 -3.39
N THR A 46 27.06 6.73 -4.40
CA THR A 46 28.05 7.39 -5.27
C THR A 46 27.55 7.40 -6.71
N ALA A 47 27.31 8.59 -7.26
CA ALA A 47 26.92 8.79 -8.65
C ALA A 47 28.10 9.36 -9.44
N GLN A 48 28.54 8.62 -10.47
CA GLN A 48 29.64 9.00 -11.36
C GLN A 48 29.09 9.70 -12.60
N PHE A 49 29.61 10.88 -12.93
CA PHE A 49 29.31 11.68 -14.12
C PHE A 49 30.58 11.88 -14.95
N THR A 50 30.45 12.39 -16.18
CA THR A 50 31.62 12.69 -17.02
C THR A 50 32.51 13.76 -16.39
N GLN A 51 31.91 14.74 -15.70
CA GLN A 51 32.62 15.85 -15.05
C GLN A 51 32.78 15.69 -13.53
N GLY A 52 32.89 14.46 -13.04
CA GLY A 52 33.19 14.19 -11.62
C GLY A 52 32.18 13.26 -10.97
N ARG A 53 32.10 13.29 -9.64
CA ARG A 53 31.20 12.41 -8.88
C ARG A 53 30.45 13.18 -7.81
N LYS A 54 29.23 12.75 -7.52
CA LYS A 54 28.45 13.17 -6.34
C LYS A 54 28.42 12.03 -5.33
N VAL A 55 28.48 12.40 -4.05
CA VAL A 55 28.37 11.46 -2.93
C VAL A 55 27.21 11.93 -2.07
N GLY A 56 26.36 10.99 -1.68
CA GLY A 56 25.28 11.20 -0.74
C GLY A 56 25.09 9.99 0.15
N THR A 57 24.03 10.04 0.94
CA THR A 57 23.59 8.97 1.82
C THR A 57 22.23 8.48 1.35
N GLY A 58 21.98 7.19 1.46
CA GLY A 58 20.64 6.64 1.33
C GLY A 58 20.37 5.65 2.45
N PHE A 59 19.13 5.21 2.56
CA PHE A 59 18.77 4.17 3.52
C PHE A 59 17.75 3.20 2.92
N ILE A 60 17.78 1.98 3.43
CA ILE A 60 16.99 0.86 2.95
C ILE A 60 15.56 1.04 3.45
N VAL A 61 14.63 1.03 2.50
CA VAL A 61 13.19 1.19 2.76
C VAL A 61 12.41 -0.09 2.53
N GLY A 62 13.06 -1.12 1.97
CA GLY A 62 12.49 -2.45 1.85
C GLY A 62 13.33 -3.38 0.97
N GLN A 63 12.87 -4.62 0.88
CA GLN A 63 13.61 -5.74 0.30
C GLN A 63 12.68 -6.75 -0.37
N SER A 64 13.15 -7.31 -1.49
CA SER A 64 12.61 -8.51 -2.14
C SER A 64 13.65 -9.63 -2.10
N GLN A 65 13.30 -10.85 -2.55
CA GLN A 65 14.23 -12.00 -2.56
C GLN A 65 15.56 -11.73 -3.30
N LYS A 66 15.58 -10.80 -4.26
CA LYS A 66 16.76 -10.54 -5.11
C LYS A 66 17.20 -9.08 -5.15
N ASN A 67 16.45 -8.16 -4.54
CA ASN A 67 16.71 -6.73 -4.64
C ASN A 67 16.45 -6.01 -3.32
N LEU A 68 17.20 -4.94 -3.08
CA LEU A 68 16.93 -3.92 -2.07
C LEU A 68 16.51 -2.61 -2.72
N PHE A 69 15.75 -1.84 -1.95
CA PHE A 69 15.30 -0.51 -2.33
C PHE A 69 15.85 0.52 -1.36
N VAL A 70 16.44 1.56 -1.92
CA VAL A 70 17.12 2.60 -1.17
C VAL A 70 16.55 3.95 -1.57
N VAL A 71 16.17 4.75 -0.57
CA VAL A 71 15.78 6.14 -0.77
C VAL A 71 16.97 7.05 -0.53
N THR A 72 17.12 8.05 -1.39
CA THR A 72 18.12 9.13 -1.29
C THR A 72 17.51 10.45 -1.78
N ALA A 73 18.21 11.56 -1.63
CA ALA A 73 17.84 12.83 -2.28
C ALA A 73 18.10 12.77 -3.80
N SER A 74 17.21 13.36 -4.59
CA SER A 74 17.26 13.33 -6.08
C SER A 74 18.55 13.93 -6.63
N HIS A 75 18.99 15.06 -6.08
CA HIS A 75 20.17 15.79 -6.54
C HIS A 75 21.49 15.00 -6.37
N VAL A 76 21.49 13.93 -5.54
CA VAL A 76 22.64 13.01 -5.40
C VAL A 76 22.85 12.20 -6.68
N VAL A 77 21.76 11.86 -7.37
CA VAL A 77 21.76 10.98 -8.57
C VAL A 77 21.32 11.71 -9.84
N GLU A 78 21.14 13.03 -9.78
CA GLU A 78 20.77 13.89 -10.90
C GLU A 78 21.96 14.75 -11.33
N GLY A 79 22.25 14.74 -12.64
CA GLY A 79 23.24 15.62 -13.25
C GLY A 79 22.56 16.86 -13.85
N GLU A 80 23.34 17.93 -14.01
CA GLU A 80 22.83 19.20 -14.57
C GLU A 80 22.53 19.11 -16.07
N VAL A 81 23.30 18.28 -16.80
CA VAL A 81 23.25 18.16 -18.26
C VAL A 81 22.95 16.72 -18.71
N GLU A 82 23.52 15.73 -18.01
CA GLU A 82 23.45 14.32 -18.38
C GLU A 82 23.21 13.41 -17.17
N PRO A 83 22.58 12.24 -17.34
CA PRO A 83 22.45 11.25 -16.27
C PRO A 83 23.82 10.70 -15.84
N PRO A 84 23.94 10.16 -14.62
CA PRO A 84 25.17 9.53 -14.19
C PRO A 84 25.51 8.30 -15.06
N GLN A 85 26.80 8.13 -15.35
CA GLN A 85 27.34 6.95 -16.03
C GLN A 85 27.15 5.68 -15.19
N SER A 86 27.21 5.81 -13.86
CA SER A 86 26.94 4.71 -12.92
C SER A 86 26.52 5.24 -11.56
N ILE A 87 25.67 4.49 -10.86
CA ILE A 87 25.36 4.70 -9.44
C ILE A 87 25.78 3.45 -8.69
N THR A 88 26.52 3.62 -7.60
CA THR A 88 26.99 2.53 -6.74
C THR A 88 26.59 2.76 -5.30
N LEU A 89 26.29 1.66 -4.60
CA LEU A 89 25.97 1.63 -3.17
C LEU A 89 27.06 0.90 -2.40
N THR A 90 27.61 1.55 -1.39
CA THR A 90 28.50 0.92 -0.41
C THR A 90 27.74 0.76 0.90
N PHE A 91 27.57 -0.47 1.36
CA PHE A 91 26.81 -0.77 2.57
C PHE A 91 27.65 -0.50 3.80
N PHE A 92 27.00 -0.12 4.91
CA PHE A 92 27.68 0.06 6.17
C PHE A 92 28.52 -1.17 6.56
N THR A 93 27.95 -2.37 6.42
CA THR A 93 28.56 -3.64 6.82
C THR A 93 29.55 -4.20 5.79
N ARG A 94 29.66 -3.58 4.60
CA ARG A 94 30.53 -4.02 3.49
C ARG A 94 31.13 -2.80 2.78
N GLN A 95 32.24 -2.30 3.33
CA GLN A 95 32.91 -1.07 2.85
C GLN A 95 33.86 -1.31 1.67
N GLU A 96 34.35 -2.53 1.49
CA GLU A 96 35.36 -2.87 0.47
C GLU A 96 34.78 -3.12 -0.92
N ASP A 97 33.47 -3.36 -1.02
CA ASP A 97 32.77 -3.61 -2.27
C ASP A 97 31.57 -2.67 -2.44
N SER A 98 31.19 -2.40 -3.69
CA SER A 98 29.99 -1.66 -4.00
C SER A 98 29.12 -2.40 -5.00
N LEU A 99 27.80 -2.22 -4.89
CA LEU A 99 26.83 -2.78 -5.82
C LEU A 99 26.29 -1.69 -6.74
N VAL A 100 26.09 -2.03 -8.01
CA VAL A 100 25.51 -1.11 -9.00
C VAL A 100 24.02 -0.96 -8.74
N ALA A 101 23.55 0.28 -8.63
CA ALA A 101 22.16 0.64 -8.44
C ALA A 101 21.55 1.22 -9.72
N GLN A 102 20.25 1.04 -9.87
CA GLN A 102 19.45 1.65 -10.91
C GLN A 102 18.46 2.64 -10.29
N VAL A 103 18.27 3.80 -10.91
CA VAL A 103 17.19 4.71 -10.51
C VAL A 103 15.86 4.14 -10.99
N VAL A 104 14.97 3.83 -10.06
CA VAL A 104 13.61 3.36 -10.34
C VAL A 104 12.70 4.54 -10.63
N LYS A 105 12.72 5.54 -9.73
CA LYS A 105 11.94 6.76 -9.79
C LYS A 105 12.72 7.91 -9.15
N LYS A 106 12.44 9.14 -9.59
CA LYS A 106 12.93 10.36 -8.94
C LYS A 106 11.97 11.51 -9.16
N GLU A 107 11.91 12.42 -8.19
CA GLU A 107 11.37 13.78 -8.38
C GLU A 107 12.46 14.60 -9.10
N GLY A 108 12.34 14.77 -10.42
CA GLY A 108 13.30 15.54 -11.21
C GLY A 108 13.06 17.05 -11.10
N GLY A 109 14.12 17.85 -11.25
CA GLY A 109 14.04 19.31 -11.34
C GLY A 109 13.79 20.07 -10.03
N ASP A 110 13.73 19.37 -8.89
CA ASP A 110 13.69 19.98 -7.54
C ASP A 110 14.89 19.47 -6.72
N SER A 111 15.68 20.38 -6.15
CA SER A 111 16.81 20.05 -5.26
C SER A 111 16.35 19.32 -3.98
N ARG A 112 15.06 19.36 -3.67
CA ARG A 112 14.41 18.70 -2.53
C ARG A 112 13.62 17.45 -2.95
N GLY A 113 13.84 16.97 -4.16
CA GLY A 113 13.25 15.72 -4.63
C GLY A 113 13.85 14.50 -3.93
N LEU A 114 13.12 13.39 -3.95
CA LEU A 114 13.62 12.07 -3.62
C LEU A 114 14.09 11.35 -4.89
N ALA A 115 14.92 10.33 -4.71
CA ALA A 115 15.13 9.28 -5.68
C ALA A 115 15.04 7.93 -4.98
N LEU A 116 14.45 6.97 -5.69
CA LEU A 116 14.38 5.58 -5.28
C LEU A 116 15.31 4.75 -6.17
N LEU A 117 16.21 4.04 -5.52
CA LEU A 117 17.20 3.18 -6.15
C LEU A 117 16.84 1.72 -5.92
N LYS A 118 17.10 0.89 -6.92
CA LYS A 118 17.03 -0.57 -6.85
C LYS A 118 18.43 -1.14 -7.01
N VAL A 119 18.81 -2.01 -6.10
CA VAL A 119 20.08 -2.75 -6.16
C VAL A 119 19.79 -4.24 -6.07
N GLY A 120 20.41 -5.01 -6.95
CA GLY A 120 20.34 -6.47 -6.91
C GLY A 120 21.73 -7.09 -6.73
N GLY A 121 21.80 -8.41 -6.78
CA GLY A 121 23.06 -9.17 -6.66
C GLY A 121 23.27 -9.72 -5.25
N ASP A 122 24.54 -9.77 -4.83
CA ASP A 122 24.97 -10.35 -3.56
C ASP A 122 24.77 -9.38 -2.38
N ILE A 123 23.51 -9.20 -2.02
CA ILE A 123 23.08 -8.33 -0.92
C ILE A 123 23.50 -8.93 0.43
N PRO A 124 24.11 -8.15 1.35
CA PRO A 124 24.44 -8.66 2.69
C PRO A 124 23.18 -9.14 3.44
N GLN A 125 23.28 -10.28 4.13
CA GLN A 125 22.15 -10.88 4.86
C GLN A 125 21.79 -10.11 6.14
N ASP A 126 22.67 -9.22 6.60
CA ASP A 126 22.50 -8.51 7.87
C ASP A 126 22.08 -7.04 7.69
N VAL A 127 21.55 -6.67 6.52
CA VAL A 127 20.97 -5.35 6.29
C VAL A 127 19.71 -5.13 7.13
N GLU A 128 19.45 -3.87 7.49
CA GLU A 128 18.28 -3.48 8.28
C GLU A 128 17.34 -2.61 7.43
N ILE A 129 16.03 -2.88 7.47
CA ILE A 129 15.04 -1.98 6.89
C ILE A 129 14.67 -0.95 7.96
N LEU A 130 14.91 0.33 7.70
CA LEU A 130 14.65 1.35 8.72
C LEU A 130 13.15 1.65 8.83
N GLU A 131 12.62 1.56 10.05
CA GLU A 131 11.22 1.90 10.34
C GLU A 131 10.96 3.40 10.23
N TRP A 132 9.77 3.75 9.72
CA TRP A 132 9.33 5.13 9.53
C TRP A 132 8.35 5.53 10.62
N ASP A 133 8.49 6.75 11.14
CA ASP A 133 7.49 7.37 12.01
C ASP A 133 6.83 8.55 11.27
N SER A 134 5.57 8.38 10.91
CA SER A 134 4.73 9.40 10.28
C SER A 134 3.72 10.03 11.25
N LYS A 135 3.68 9.57 12.51
CA LYS A 135 2.65 9.95 13.49
C LYS A 135 3.14 11.04 14.42
N THR A 136 4.41 10.98 14.82
CA THR A 136 4.98 11.97 15.75
C THR A 136 4.86 13.38 15.19
N ARG A 137 4.53 14.31 16.09
CA ARG A 137 4.41 15.74 15.82
C ARG A 137 5.53 16.44 16.59
N PHE A 138 6.32 17.23 15.89
CA PHE A 138 7.44 17.97 16.47
C PHE A 138 7.03 19.41 16.74
N GLN A 139 7.37 19.91 17.92
CA GLN A 139 7.15 21.30 18.31
C GLN A 139 8.45 22.12 18.26
N GLY A 140 9.59 21.46 18.05
CA GLY A 140 10.92 22.05 18.09
C GLY A 140 11.60 21.82 19.45
N GLY A 141 12.92 21.65 19.42
CA GLY A 141 13.75 21.33 20.58
C GLY A 141 14.06 19.84 20.75
N GLU A 142 13.43 18.96 19.98
CA GLU A 142 13.69 17.53 20.04
C GLU A 142 15.06 17.17 19.43
N GLU A 143 15.83 16.31 20.11
CA GLU A 143 17.11 15.82 19.62
C GLU A 143 16.90 14.69 18.60
N PHE A 144 17.58 14.76 17.46
CA PHE A 144 17.61 13.70 16.46
C PHE A 144 19.04 13.25 16.18
N GLN A 145 19.16 12.07 15.58
CA GLN A 145 20.41 11.53 15.05
C GLN A 145 20.35 11.45 13.52
N LEU A 146 21.45 11.75 12.83
CA LEU A 146 21.59 11.58 11.39
C LEU A 146 22.79 10.69 11.11
N ILE A 147 22.56 9.59 10.42
CA ILE A 147 23.63 8.73 9.91
C ILE A 147 23.93 9.17 8.49
N GLY A 148 25.20 9.43 8.17
CA GLY A 148 25.57 9.79 6.81
C GLY A 148 27.05 9.59 6.48
N PHE A 149 27.38 9.87 5.22
CA PHE A 149 28.70 9.66 4.62
C PHE A 149 29.31 10.99 4.17
N PRO A 150 29.75 11.85 5.11
CA PRO A 150 30.24 13.18 4.77
C PRO A 150 31.54 13.10 3.97
N ARG A 151 31.83 14.15 3.19
CA ARG A 151 33.03 14.28 2.37
C ARG A 151 34.28 14.69 3.16
N ILE A 152 34.45 14.17 4.37
CA ILE A 152 35.64 14.43 5.21
C ILE A 152 36.68 13.35 4.95
N SER A 153 37.91 13.76 4.62
CA SER A 153 39.03 12.84 4.41
C SER A 153 39.24 11.94 5.64
N GLY A 154 39.24 10.61 5.42
CA GLY A 154 39.51 9.61 6.46
C GLY A 154 38.32 9.22 7.34
N ILE A 155 37.15 9.85 7.20
CA ILE A 155 35.95 9.46 7.96
C ILE A 155 34.99 8.70 7.04
N PRO A 156 34.78 7.38 7.25
CA PRO A 156 33.93 6.60 6.36
C PRO A 156 32.45 6.92 6.53
N TRP A 157 32.00 7.34 7.71
CA TRP A 157 30.62 7.72 8.04
C TRP A 157 30.58 8.51 9.35
N THR A 158 29.49 9.21 9.62
CA THR A 158 29.24 9.92 10.89
C THR A 158 27.83 9.65 11.43
N VAL A 159 27.69 9.78 12.75
CA VAL A 159 26.39 9.96 13.41
C VAL A 159 26.38 11.38 13.98
N THR A 160 25.66 12.27 13.34
CA THR A 160 25.50 13.66 13.80
C THR A 160 24.28 13.74 14.70
N LYS A 161 24.41 14.41 15.85
CA LYS A 161 23.27 14.83 16.68
C LYS A 161 22.87 16.25 16.32
N GLY A 162 21.58 16.51 16.29
CA GLY A 162 21.04 17.85 16.03
C GLY A 162 19.73 18.08 16.74
N ILE A 163 19.19 19.29 16.58
CA ILE A 163 17.92 19.71 17.19
C ILE A 163 16.92 20.05 16.10
N ILE A 164 15.71 19.48 16.19
CA ILE A 164 14.59 19.85 15.32
C ILE A 164 14.19 21.28 15.67
N SER A 165 14.17 22.16 14.67
CA SER A 165 13.77 23.56 14.85
C SER A 165 12.26 23.77 14.62
N GLY A 166 11.59 22.79 14.01
CA GLY A 166 10.17 22.83 13.66
C GLY A 166 9.95 22.67 12.16
N PHE A 167 8.79 23.11 11.68
CA PHE A 167 8.42 23.06 10.27
C PHE A 167 8.44 24.45 9.63
N GLU A 168 8.98 24.54 8.42
CA GLU A 168 8.78 25.67 7.53
C GLU A 168 7.91 25.21 6.35
N GLY A 169 6.62 25.57 6.40
CA GLY A 169 5.63 25.01 5.49
C GLY A 169 5.53 23.49 5.63
N GLN A 170 5.96 22.77 4.60
CA GLN A 170 5.96 21.31 4.53
C GLN A 170 7.33 20.67 4.82
N ILE A 171 8.35 21.46 5.10
CA ILE A 171 9.74 20.99 5.26
C ILE A 171 10.11 20.98 6.74
N LEU A 172 10.74 19.90 7.20
CA LEU A 172 11.29 19.82 8.54
C LEU A 172 12.63 20.57 8.56
N LYS A 173 12.78 21.51 9.50
CA LYS A 173 14.01 22.27 9.72
C LYS A 173 14.73 21.79 10.96
N PHE A 174 16.04 21.82 10.91
CA PHE A 174 16.87 21.41 12.03
C PHE A 174 18.19 22.16 12.07
N SER A 175 18.82 22.16 13.25
CA SER A 175 20.19 22.61 13.46
C SER A 175 21.10 21.42 13.79
N GLY A 176 22.33 21.46 13.27
CA GLY A 176 23.33 20.41 13.48
C GLY A 176 24.49 20.51 12.48
N ALA A 177 25.69 20.07 12.88
CA ALA A 177 26.87 20.05 12.00
C ALA A 177 26.72 18.94 10.95
N VAL A 178 26.13 19.28 9.82
CA VAL A 178 25.89 18.36 8.71
C VAL A 178 26.63 18.89 7.49
N GLU A 179 27.27 18.00 6.75
CA GLU A 179 28.14 18.33 5.61
C GLU A 179 27.64 17.74 4.29
N GLU A 180 28.28 18.16 3.19
CA GLU A 180 28.13 17.55 1.87
C GLU A 180 28.38 16.02 1.96
N GLY A 181 27.43 15.22 1.46
CA GLY A 181 27.45 13.76 1.60
C GLY A 181 26.37 13.20 2.53
N ASN A 182 25.78 14.01 3.40
CA ASN A 182 24.67 13.58 4.26
C ASN A 182 23.29 13.66 3.59
N SER A 183 23.18 14.36 2.46
CA SER A 183 21.94 14.43 1.67
C SER A 183 21.45 13.05 1.28
N GLY A 184 20.16 12.81 1.51
CA GLY A 184 19.46 11.54 1.40
C GLY A 184 19.49 10.66 2.66
N GLY A 185 20.26 11.05 3.69
CA GLY A 185 20.37 10.30 4.93
C GLY A 185 19.12 10.35 5.83
N PRO A 186 18.90 9.32 6.66
CA PRO A 186 17.75 9.26 7.57
C PRO A 186 17.97 10.14 8.80
N LEU A 187 17.03 11.04 9.07
CA LEU A 187 16.89 11.68 10.38
C LEU A 187 16.15 10.71 11.29
N LEU A 188 16.74 10.38 12.43
CA LEU A 188 16.29 9.37 13.37
C LEU A 188 15.88 10.02 14.69
N TYR A 189 14.67 9.71 15.14
CA TYR A 189 14.15 10.05 16.46
C TYR A 189 13.63 8.78 17.11
N GLN A 190 14.10 8.46 18.31
CA GLN A 190 13.74 7.23 19.03
C GLN A 190 13.92 5.96 18.17
N GLY A 191 14.96 5.93 17.35
CA GLY A 191 15.29 4.80 16.46
C GLY A 191 14.47 4.70 15.18
N LYS A 192 13.56 5.65 14.91
CA LYS A 192 12.71 5.66 13.70
C LYS A 192 13.04 6.83 12.80
N VAL A 193 12.91 6.63 11.49
CA VAL A 193 13.09 7.66 10.48
C VAL A 193 11.93 8.66 10.56
N ILE A 194 12.26 9.93 10.70
CA ILE A 194 11.31 11.06 10.75
C ILE A 194 11.46 12.03 9.58
N GLY A 195 12.50 11.86 8.79
CA GLY A 195 12.71 12.62 7.56
C GLY A 195 13.92 12.17 6.78
N VAL A 196 13.98 12.61 5.53
CA VAL A 196 15.11 12.39 4.62
C VAL A 196 15.85 13.71 4.46
N ALA A 197 17.14 13.75 4.80
CA ALA A 197 17.96 14.96 4.69
C ALA A 197 18.02 15.42 3.22
N MET A 198 17.68 16.68 2.95
CA MET A 198 17.69 17.23 1.59
C MET A 198 18.92 18.11 1.39
N GLU A 199 18.81 19.36 1.78
CA GLU A 199 19.82 20.38 1.62
C GLU A 199 20.27 20.87 2.99
N VAL A 200 21.59 21.03 3.13
CA VAL A 200 22.23 21.45 4.36
C VAL A 200 23.22 22.56 4.02
N THR A 201 23.02 23.72 4.64
CA THR A 201 23.88 24.89 4.47
C THR A 201 24.38 25.33 5.84
N GLY A 202 25.66 25.11 6.11
CA GLY A 202 26.29 25.45 7.39
C GLY A 202 25.70 24.67 8.56
N GLN A 203 25.16 25.37 9.56
CA GLN A 203 24.60 24.74 10.78
C GLN A 203 23.11 24.40 10.67
N PHE A 204 22.46 24.74 9.56
CA PHE A 204 21.03 24.53 9.37
C PHE A 204 20.78 23.58 8.20
N GLY A 205 19.88 22.63 8.43
CA GLY A 205 19.49 21.66 7.44
C GLY A 205 17.99 21.58 7.28
N SER A 206 17.60 20.99 6.15
CA SER A 206 16.22 20.69 5.81
C SER A 206 16.07 19.20 5.54
N ALA A 207 14.92 18.67 5.92
CA ALA A 207 14.54 17.30 5.62
C ALA A 207 13.13 17.25 5.05
N LYS A 208 12.92 16.35 4.10
CA LYS A 208 11.57 15.97 3.66
C LYS A 208 10.96 15.09 4.76
N PRO A 209 9.89 15.52 5.46
CA PRO A 209 9.30 14.75 6.54
C PRO A 209 8.80 13.39 6.05
N THR A 210 8.82 12.38 6.92
CA THR A 210 8.35 11.02 6.59
C THR A 210 6.91 10.96 6.09
N GLN A 211 6.01 11.86 6.52
CA GLN A 211 4.64 11.91 5.96
C GLN A 211 4.65 12.18 4.46
N ILE A 212 5.47 13.13 4.02
CA ILE A 212 5.56 13.55 2.62
C ILE A 212 6.40 12.56 1.84
N ALA A 213 7.55 12.16 2.39
CA ALA A 213 8.41 11.17 1.75
C ALA A 213 7.67 9.84 1.56
N LYS A 214 6.88 9.37 2.54
CA LYS A 214 6.06 8.17 2.39
C LYS A 214 4.96 8.37 1.35
N PHE A 215 4.26 9.50 1.35
CA PHE A 215 3.27 9.82 0.31
C PHE A 215 3.90 9.82 -1.10
N THR A 216 5.09 10.39 -1.27
CA THR A 216 5.84 10.36 -2.54
C THR A 216 6.16 8.91 -2.95
N LEU A 217 6.65 8.08 -2.03
CA LEU A 217 7.00 6.68 -2.31
C LEU A 217 5.76 5.83 -2.60
N ASP A 218 4.68 6.02 -1.85
CA ASP A 218 3.40 5.34 -2.04
C ASP A 218 2.81 5.68 -3.43
N ASN A 219 2.92 6.95 -3.87
CA ASN A 219 2.53 7.39 -5.22
C ASN A 219 3.45 6.89 -6.34
N TRP A 220 4.69 6.50 -6.04
CA TRP A 220 5.61 5.95 -7.03
C TRP A 220 5.36 4.47 -7.35
N LEU A 221 4.35 3.86 -6.73
CA LEU A 221 3.96 2.47 -6.93
C LEU A 221 5.12 1.48 -6.70
N VAL A 222 6.00 1.74 -5.71
CA VAL A 222 7.06 0.79 -5.33
C VAL A 222 6.76 0.05 -4.04
N LEU A 223 5.49 -0.01 -3.62
CA LEU A 223 5.07 -0.90 -2.53
C LEU A 223 5.10 -2.41 -2.83
N PRO A 224 5.02 -2.92 -4.08
CA PRO A 224 5.03 -4.37 -4.33
C PRO A 224 6.29 -5.09 -3.86
N GLU A 225 7.43 -4.40 -3.91
CA GLU A 225 8.74 -4.95 -3.60
C GLU A 225 9.20 -4.58 -2.17
N LEU A 226 8.46 -3.74 -1.42
CA LEU A 226 8.82 -3.25 -0.08
C LEU A 226 8.05 -3.95 1.05
N THR A 227 6.86 -4.48 0.80
CA THR A 227 6.03 -5.14 1.83
C THR A 227 5.91 -6.65 1.68
N GLY A 228 6.70 -7.26 0.81
CA GLY A 228 6.55 -8.66 0.46
C GLY A 228 5.30 -8.89 -0.38
N GLY A 229 5.44 -8.72 -1.70
CA GLY A 229 4.64 -9.40 -2.71
C GLY A 229 3.54 -8.58 -3.36
N GLU A 230 3.86 -7.86 -4.44
CA GLU A 230 3.23 -8.25 -5.70
C GLU A 230 4.21 -9.09 -6.51
N GLU A 231 4.09 -10.40 -6.33
CA GLU A 231 4.74 -11.30 -7.25
C GLU A 231 3.86 -11.31 -8.52
N LYS A 232 4.44 -10.96 -9.68
CA LYS A 232 3.79 -11.16 -11.00
C LYS A 232 3.63 -12.67 -11.22
N GLN A 233 2.65 -13.25 -10.55
CA GLN A 233 2.41 -14.68 -10.48
C GLN A 233 1.37 -15.08 -11.52
N GLY A 234 1.79 -15.12 -12.78
CA GLY A 234 0.97 -15.65 -13.86
C GLY A 234 1.45 -15.22 -15.22
N ARG A 235 0.86 -15.82 -16.27
CA ARG A 235 1.21 -15.50 -17.67
C ARG A 235 0.69 -14.14 -18.16
N ASP A 236 -0.01 -13.40 -17.30
CA ASP A 236 -0.74 -12.18 -17.65
C ASP A 236 -0.17 -10.89 -17.07
N ASP A 237 0.91 -10.96 -16.29
CA ASP A 237 1.57 -9.81 -15.68
C ASP A 237 0.68 -8.96 -14.77
N VAL A 238 -0.49 -9.47 -14.36
CA VAL A 238 -1.37 -8.78 -13.40
C VAL A 238 -0.71 -8.85 -12.03
N PRO A 239 -0.46 -7.72 -11.36
CA PRO A 239 0.03 -7.73 -9.99
C PRO A 239 -1.03 -8.33 -9.06
N MET A 240 -0.57 -9.13 -8.09
CA MET A 240 -1.41 -9.70 -7.04
C MET A 240 -0.96 -9.20 -5.69
N VAL A 241 -1.88 -8.89 -4.79
CA VAL A 241 -1.54 -8.59 -3.40
C VAL A 241 -1.80 -9.79 -2.50
N VAL A 242 -0.92 -10.03 -1.54
CA VAL A 242 -1.13 -11.05 -0.49
C VAL A 242 -2.08 -10.50 0.57
N ILE A 243 -3.21 -11.17 0.75
CA ILE A 243 -4.12 -10.96 1.88
C ILE A 243 -3.67 -11.88 3.01
N PRO A 244 -3.35 -11.34 4.20
CA PRO A 244 -2.85 -12.15 5.30
C PRO A 244 -3.92 -13.13 5.81
N ALA A 245 -3.44 -14.26 6.32
CA ALA A 245 -4.29 -15.19 7.05
C ALA A 245 -4.90 -14.49 8.27
N GLY A 246 -6.15 -14.83 8.61
CA GLY A 246 -6.81 -14.27 9.78
C GLY A 246 -8.32 -14.19 9.62
N GLU A 247 -8.95 -13.79 10.72
CA GLU A 247 -10.40 -13.59 10.79
C GLU A 247 -10.83 -12.29 10.12
N PHE A 248 -12.03 -12.27 9.55
CA PHE A 248 -12.72 -11.06 9.13
C PHE A 248 -14.23 -11.23 9.29
N LEU A 249 -14.95 -10.12 9.31
CA LEU A 249 -16.40 -10.11 9.38
C LEU A 249 -17.00 -10.26 7.98
N MET A 250 -17.50 -11.46 7.67
CA MET A 250 -18.21 -11.73 6.42
C MET A 250 -19.70 -11.49 6.57
N GLY A 251 -20.29 -10.81 5.61
CA GLY A 251 -21.71 -10.53 5.56
C GLY A 251 -22.15 -9.39 6.46
N LYS A 252 -23.47 -9.23 6.52
CA LYS A 252 -24.15 -8.06 7.05
C LYS A 252 -24.74 -8.31 8.43
N ALA A 253 -24.53 -7.37 9.35
CA ALA A 253 -25.10 -7.43 10.68
C ALA A 253 -26.64 -7.37 10.65
N GLU A 254 -27.27 -8.01 11.64
CA GLU A 254 -28.71 -7.95 11.81
C GLU A 254 -29.19 -6.50 12.05
N GLY A 255 -30.43 -6.20 11.62
CA GLY A 255 -31.03 -4.87 11.79
C GLY A 255 -30.58 -3.77 10.81
N LEU A 256 -29.65 -4.06 9.90
CA LEU A 256 -29.25 -3.12 8.83
C LEU A 256 -29.94 -3.46 7.48
N ASP A 257 -30.14 -2.45 6.64
CA ASP A 257 -30.82 -2.53 5.33
C ASP A 257 -30.02 -3.29 4.26
N GLY A 258 -30.45 -4.48 3.84
CA GLY A 258 -29.75 -5.29 2.83
C GLY A 258 -30.54 -6.56 2.49
N GLY A 259 -30.06 -7.32 1.50
CA GLY A 259 -30.67 -8.59 1.10
C GLY A 259 -30.66 -9.64 2.23
N PRO A 260 -31.66 -10.53 2.31
CA PRO A 260 -31.69 -11.61 3.31
C PRO A 260 -30.52 -12.60 3.13
N ASP A 261 -30.00 -12.70 1.91
CA ASP A 261 -28.85 -13.52 1.52
C ASP A 261 -27.49 -12.93 1.92
N GLU A 262 -27.46 -11.67 2.37
CA GLU A 262 -26.26 -11.02 2.93
C GLU A 262 -26.07 -11.36 4.43
N LYS A 263 -27.03 -12.05 5.06
CA LYS A 263 -27.11 -12.29 6.51
C LYS A 263 -26.98 -13.78 6.89
N PRO A 264 -26.53 -14.11 8.11
CA PRO A 264 -26.02 -13.21 9.15
C PRO A 264 -24.54 -12.84 8.94
N GLN A 265 -24.09 -11.78 9.59
CA GLN A 265 -22.65 -11.52 9.73
C GLN A 265 -21.98 -12.60 10.57
N ARG A 266 -20.80 -13.06 10.15
CA ARG A 266 -20.02 -14.12 10.81
C ARG A 266 -18.54 -13.77 10.82
N SER A 267 -17.82 -14.17 11.87
CA SER A 267 -16.35 -14.19 11.85
C SER A 267 -15.89 -15.41 11.04
N ILE A 268 -15.21 -15.16 9.92
CA ILE A 268 -14.68 -16.20 9.03
C ILE A 268 -13.16 -16.11 9.05
N PHE A 269 -12.50 -17.25 9.27
CA PHE A 269 -11.06 -17.37 9.13
C PHE A 269 -10.70 -17.75 7.69
N LEU A 270 -9.80 -16.99 7.08
CA LEU A 270 -9.16 -17.36 5.82
C LEU A 270 -7.67 -17.60 6.03
N ASP A 271 -7.13 -18.65 5.40
CA ASP A 271 -5.69 -18.76 5.20
C ASP A 271 -5.20 -17.61 4.30
N ALA A 272 -3.89 -17.37 4.25
CA ALA A 272 -3.33 -16.35 3.37
C ALA A 272 -3.58 -16.73 1.90
N PHE A 273 -3.90 -15.74 1.08
CA PHE A 273 -4.10 -15.92 -0.36
C PHE A 273 -3.63 -14.67 -1.10
N SER A 274 -3.34 -14.82 -2.38
CA SER A 274 -3.06 -13.71 -3.27
C SER A 274 -4.28 -13.44 -4.15
N ILE A 275 -4.55 -12.18 -4.46
CA ILE A 275 -5.63 -11.78 -5.36
C ILE A 275 -5.17 -10.63 -6.25
N ASP A 276 -5.62 -10.64 -7.51
CA ASP A 276 -5.29 -9.62 -8.50
C ASP A 276 -5.71 -8.22 -7.98
N VAL A 277 -4.79 -7.26 -8.10
CA VAL A 277 -4.99 -5.87 -7.68
C VAL A 277 -6.06 -5.18 -8.54
N TYR A 278 -6.16 -5.59 -9.80
CA TYR A 278 -7.06 -5.04 -10.81
C TYR A 278 -7.96 -6.14 -11.41
N GLU A 279 -9.08 -5.74 -12.00
CA GLU A 279 -9.86 -6.59 -12.90
C GLU A 279 -9.03 -7.01 -14.12
N VAL A 280 -9.27 -8.20 -14.66
CA VAL A 280 -8.58 -8.67 -15.89
C VAL A 280 -8.96 -7.76 -17.06
N THR A 281 -7.97 -7.28 -17.81
CA THR A 281 -8.19 -6.33 -18.90
C THR A 281 -8.46 -7.00 -20.25
N VAL A 282 -8.97 -6.22 -21.20
CA VAL A 282 -9.14 -6.64 -22.60
C VAL A 282 -7.80 -7.10 -23.20
N GLU A 283 -6.70 -6.37 -22.99
CA GLU A 283 -5.40 -6.73 -23.56
C GLU A 283 -4.87 -8.06 -22.97
N GLN A 284 -5.07 -8.27 -21.66
CA GLN A 284 -4.72 -9.51 -20.98
C GLN A 284 -5.54 -10.70 -21.51
N TYR A 285 -6.86 -10.55 -21.59
CA TYR A 285 -7.74 -11.60 -22.09
C TYR A 285 -7.53 -11.89 -23.58
N HIS A 286 -7.16 -10.89 -24.37
CA HIS A 286 -6.84 -11.07 -25.78
C HIS A 286 -5.58 -11.93 -25.99
N ARG A 287 -4.57 -11.84 -25.10
CA ARG A 287 -3.42 -12.77 -25.11
C ARG A 287 -3.87 -14.22 -24.88
N PHE A 288 -4.80 -14.44 -23.96
CA PHE A 288 -5.39 -15.77 -23.72
C PHE A 288 -6.12 -16.32 -24.96
N VAL A 289 -6.97 -15.50 -25.60
CA VAL A 289 -7.68 -15.88 -26.84
C VAL A 289 -6.69 -16.27 -27.94
N ARG A 290 -5.67 -15.44 -28.19
CA ARG A 290 -4.63 -15.71 -29.19
C ARG A 290 -3.86 -17.00 -28.88
N ALA A 291 -3.55 -17.26 -27.63
CA ALA A 291 -2.75 -18.42 -27.22
C ALA A 291 -3.54 -19.74 -27.26
N THR A 292 -4.88 -19.70 -27.12
CA THR A 292 -5.71 -20.91 -26.92
C THR A 292 -6.70 -21.18 -28.04
N GLY A 293 -6.99 -20.19 -28.89
CA GLY A 293 -8.04 -20.29 -29.91
C GLY A 293 -9.47 -20.28 -29.33
N GLN A 294 -9.65 -19.88 -28.07
CA GLN A 294 -10.96 -19.68 -27.45
C GLN A 294 -11.80 -18.65 -28.22
N GLN A 295 -13.12 -18.76 -28.11
CA GLN A 295 -14.03 -17.80 -28.75
C GLN A 295 -13.86 -16.41 -28.12
N ILE A 296 -13.91 -15.38 -28.97
CA ILE A 296 -13.94 -14.00 -28.49
C ILE A 296 -15.25 -13.74 -27.70
N PRO A 297 -15.21 -12.94 -26.62
CA PRO A 297 -16.40 -12.64 -25.84
C PRO A 297 -17.51 -11.95 -26.65
N LYS A 298 -18.76 -12.12 -26.20
CA LYS A 298 -20.00 -11.76 -26.93
C LYS A 298 -20.13 -10.29 -27.39
N TYR A 299 -19.39 -9.38 -26.78
CA TYR A 299 -19.46 -7.94 -27.07
C TYR A 299 -18.19 -7.39 -27.72
N TRP A 300 -17.25 -8.26 -28.08
CA TRP A 300 -15.91 -7.86 -28.46
C TRP A 300 -15.76 -7.38 -29.90
N ASP A 301 -16.81 -7.41 -30.71
CA ASP A 301 -16.79 -6.89 -32.09
C ASP A 301 -16.23 -5.44 -32.17
N GLN A 302 -16.38 -4.68 -31.08
CA GLN A 302 -15.95 -3.28 -30.95
C GLN A 302 -14.58 -3.08 -30.29
N VAL A 303 -13.93 -4.15 -29.83
CA VAL A 303 -12.59 -4.10 -29.19
C VAL A 303 -11.60 -5.11 -29.79
N ASN A 304 -11.96 -5.76 -30.89
CA ASN A 304 -11.19 -6.85 -31.49
C ASN A 304 -10.22 -6.41 -32.60
N ASP A 305 -10.27 -5.15 -33.03
CA ASP A 305 -9.27 -4.55 -33.94
C ASP A 305 -8.17 -3.79 -33.17
N GLU A 306 -7.07 -3.49 -33.85
CA GLU A 306 -5.89 -2.86 -33.24
C GLU A 306 -6.15 -1.44 -32.73
N VAL A 307 -6.96 -0.65 -33.45
CA VAL A 307 -7.27 0.73 -33.06
C VAL A 307 -8.13 0.73 -31.80
N SER A 308 -9.14 -0.14 -31.76
CA SER A 308 -10.00 -0.28 -30.60
C SER A 308 -9.25 -0.84 -29.38
N ARG A 309 -8.31 -1.78 -29.57
CA ARG A 309 -7.44 -2.24 -28.46
C ARG A 309 -6.55 -1.14 -27.92
N ALA A 310 -5.98 -0.28 -28.76
CA ALA A 310 -5.21 0.87 -28.27
C ALA A 310 -6.04 1.81 -27.39
N ARG A 311 -7.36 1.91 -27.63
CA ARG A 311 -8.29 2.74 -26.87
C ARG A 311 -8.88 2.05 -25.63
N PHE A 312 -9.11 0.74 -25.69
CA PHE A 312 -9.91 0.00 -24.71
C PHE A 312 -9.16 -1.13 -24.01
N GLY A 313 -7.92 -1.42 -24.40
CA GLY A 313 -7.14 -2.57 -23.92
C GLY A 313 -6.90 -2.59 -22.40
N THR A 314 -6.93 -1.44 -21.74
CA THR A 314 -6.75 -1.30 -20.28
C THR A 314 -8.05 -1.37 -19.49
N LYS A 315 -9.21 -1.44 -20.16
CA LYS A 315 -10.52 -1.61 -19.51
C LYS A 315 -10.75 -3.09 -19.18
N PRO A 316 -11.59 -3.41 -18.18
CA PRO A 316 -11.87 -4.80 -17.84
C PRO A 316 -12.52 -5.55 -19.01
N VAL A 317 -12.19 -6.84 -19.11
CA VAL A 317 -12.90 -7.74 -20.02
C VAL A 317 -14.33 -7.94 -19.53
N VAL A 318 -15.28 -7.82 -20.46
CA VAL A 318 -16.70 -8.14 -20.24
C VAL A 318 -17.25 -9.09 -21.31
N GLY A 319 -18.48 -9.56 -21.14
CA GLY A 319 -19.09 -10.54 -22.04
C GLY A 319 -18.57 -11.96 -21.86
N VAL A 320 -17.92 -12.21 -20.72
CA VAL A 320 -17.37 -13.49 -20.31
C VAL A 320 -18.32 -14.21 -19.35
N SER A 321 -18.44 -15.50 -19.56
CA SER A 321 -19.14 -16.43 -18.68
C SER A 321 -18.23 -16.85 -17.53
N TRP A 322 -18.80 -17.49 -16.50
CA TRP A 322 -18.02 -18.04 -15.41
C TRP A 322 -16.98 -19.06 -15.90
N PHE A 323 -17.35 -19.85 -16.93
CA PHE A 323 -16.45 -20.85 -17.50
C PHE A 323 -15.26 -20.21 -18.21
N ASP A 324 -15.46 -19.10 -18.91
CA ASP A 324 -14.36 -18.39 -19.56
C ASP A 324 -13.42 -17.75 -18.53
N ALA A 325 -14.00 -17.09 -17.52
CA ALA A 325 -13.24 -16.48 -16.42
C ALA A 325 -12.37 -17.53 -15.70
N ASN A 326 -12.96 -18.68 -15.38
CA ASN A 326 -12.25 -19.80 -14.77
C ASN A 326 -11.18 -20.40 -15.71
N ALA A 327 -11.46 -20.52 -17.02
CA ALA A 327 -10.50 -21.01 -18.00
C ALA A 327 -9.29 -20.06 -18.13
N TYR A 328 -9.54 -18.74 -18.17
CA TYR A 328 -8.50 -17.73 -18.15
C TYR A 328 -7.64 -17.85 -16.90
N CYS A 329 -8.25 -17.84 -15.70
CA CYS A 329 -7.49 -17.89 -14.45
C CYS A 329 -6.63 -19.16 -14.38
N LYS A 330 -7.14 -20.31 -14.83
CA LYS A 330 -6.34 -21.54 -14.93
C LYS A 330 -5.19 -21.42 -15.92
N TRP A 331 -5.42 -20.82 -17.10
CA TRP A 331 -4.38 -20.65 -18.12
C TRP A 331 -3.22 -19.79 -17.63
N VAL A 332 -3.49 -18.77 -16.80
CA VAL A 332 -2.46 -17.94 -16.17
C VAL A 332 -1.84 -18.55 -14.91
N GLY A 333 -2.25 -19.76 -14.49
CA GLY A 333 -1.74 -20.42 -13.29
C GLY A 333 -2.35 -19.92 -11.97
N LYS A 334 -3.55 -19.36 -12.05
CA LYS A 334 -4.35 -18.83 -10.93
C LYS A 334 -5.69 -19.61 -10.84
N ARG A 335 -6.63 -19.10 -10.05
CA ARG A 335 -8.04 -19.55 -9.93
C ARG A 335 -8.95 -18.33 -9.76
N LEU A 336 -10.26 -18.53 -9.78
CA LEU A 336 -11.17 -17.49 -9.27
C LEU A 336 -11.06 -17.41 -7.73
N PRO A 337 -11.24 -16.22 -7.11
CA PRO A 337 -11.38 -16.11 -5.67
C PRO A 337 -12.64 -16.84 -5.20
N THR A 338 -12.66 -17.31 -3.96
CA THR A 338 -13.92 -17.62 -3.28
C THR A 338 -14.67 -16.33 -2.96
N GLU A 339 -15.98 -16.44 -2.70
CA GLU A 339 -16.80 -15.31 -2.25
C GLU A 339 -16.25 -14.68 -0.96
N ALA A 340 -15.79 -15.51 -0.02
CA ALA A 340 -15.21 -15.04 1.22
C ALA A 340 -13.87 -14.33 1.02
N GLU A 341 -13.00 -14.86 0.16
CA GLU A 341 -11.74 -14.20 -0.21
C GLU A 341 -11.98 -12.85 -0.87
N TRP A 342 -12.93 -12.78 -1.79
CA TRP A 342 -13.30 -11.53 -2.45
C TRP A 342 -13.80 -10.50 -1.42
N GLU A 343 -14.71 -10.91 -0.51
CA GLU A 343 -15.25 -10.00 0.50
C GLU A 343 -14.17 -9.54 1.47
N LYS A 344 -13.28 -10.42 1.94
CA LYS A 344 -12.15 -10.01 2.80
C LYS A 344 -11.26 -9.01 2.07
N ALA A 345 -10.89 -9.28 0.82
CA ALA A 345 -10.02 -8.41 0.04
C ALA A 345 -10.64 -7.01 -0.20
N ALA A 346 -11.96 -6.94 -0.36
CA ALA A 346 -12.69 -5.68 -0.48
C ALA A 346 -12.86 -4.97 0.87
N ARG A 347 -13.26 -5.70 1.91
CA ARG A 347 -13.77 -5.18 3.18
C ARG A 347 -12.68 -4.93 4.22
N GLY A 348 -11.59 -5.68 4.22
CA GLY A 348 -10.72 -5.69 5.39
C GLY A 348 -11.40 -6.33 6.61
N GLU A 349 -10.92 -5.99 7.79
CA GLU A 349 -11.29 -6.66 9.06
C GLU A 349 -12.24 -5.81 9.93
N ASP A 350 -12.44 -4.54 9.57
CA ASP A 350 -13.15 -3.54 10.38
C ASP A 350 -14.65 -3.40 10.06
N GLY A 351 -15.17 -4.23 9.15
CA GLY A 351 -16.60 -4.28 8.85
C GLY A 351 -17.13 -3.15 7.96
N ARG A 352 -16.26 -2.35 7.31
CA ARG A 352 -16.65 -1.23 6.42
C ARG A 352 -17.63 -1.61 5.31
N PHE A 353 -18.46 -0.64 4.88
CA PHE A 353 -19.46 -0.84 3.83
C PHE A 353 -18.87 -0.80 2.42
N PHE A 354 -17.87 0.03 2.16
CA PHE A 354 -17.21 0.16 0.86
C PHE A 354 -15.71 -0.12 1.00
N PRO A 355 -14.99 -0.44 -0.08
CA PRO A 355 -13.56 -0.75 0.01
C PRO A 355 -12.73 0.33 0.71
N TRP A 356 -13.04 1.60 0.44
CA TRP A 356 -12.35 2.76 0.99
C TRP A 356 -12.86 3.20 2.39
N GLY A 357 -13.90 2.58 2.93
CA GLY A 357 -14.47 2.94 4.22
C GLY A 357 -15.99 3.06 4.20
N ASN A 358 -16.54 3.96 5.03
CA ASN A 358 -17.99 4.14 5.19
C ASN A 358 -18.51 5.44 4.57
N ASP A 359 -17.63 6.23 3.94
CA ASP A 359 -18.03 7.42 3.20
C ASP A 359 -18.79 7.04 1.93
N ALA A 360 -19.83 7.79 1.62
CA ALA A 360 -20.68 7.56 0.46
C ALA A 360 -19.84 7.53 -0.85
N PRO A 361 -20.16 6.64 -1.80
CA PRO A 361 -19.45 6.56 -3.07
C PRO A 361 -19.58 7.85 -3.86
N GLY A 362 -18.47 8.28 -4.45
CA GLY A 362 -18.41 9.41 -5.35
C GLY A 362 -17.72 9.05 -6.65
N LYS A 363 -17.81 9.93 -7.65
CA LYS A 363 -17.18 9.74 -8.97
C LYS A 363 -15.65 9.61 -8.94
N LYS A 364 -15.01 9.87 -7.79
CA LYS A 364 -13.56 9.69 -7.58
C LYS A 364 -13.20 8.35 -6.94
N SER A 365 -14.16 7.64 -6.35
CA SER A 365 -13.93 6.37 -5.65
C SER A 365 -14.39 5.16 -6.45
N ALA A 366 -15.35 5.31 -7.37
CA ALA A 366 -15.85 4.20 -8.17
C ALA A 366 -16.51 4.66 -9.48
N ASN A 367 -16.63 3.74 -10.43
CA ASN A 367 -17.48 3.88 -11.62
C ASN A 367 -18.82 3.17 -11.40
N PHE A 368 -19.91 3.94 -11.29
CA PHE A 368 -21.25 3.44 -11.01
C PHE A 368 -22.32 4.43 -11.52
N GLU A 369 -23.59 4.02 -11.49
CA GLU A 369 -24.77 4.81 -11.91
C GLU A 369 -24.61 5.55 -13.26
N GLN A 370 -23.87 4.98 -14.21
CA GLN A 370 -23.81 5.54 -15.56
C GLN A 370 -25.10 5.21 -16.33
N ASP A 371 -25.51 6.13 -17.20
CA ASP A 371 -26.69 5.99 -18.03
C ASP A 371 -26.49 4.89 -19.11
N PRO A 372 -27.32 3.83 -19.11
CA PRO A 372 -27.21 2.74 -20.07
C PRO A 372 -27.79 3.06 -21.45
N THR A 373 -28.47 4.19 -21.64
CA THR A 373 -29.34 4.44 -22.81
C THR A 373 -28.65 4.97 -24.07
N GLU A 374 -27.38 5.42 -23.98
CA GLU A 374 -26.83 6.28 -25.05
C GLU A 374 -25.48 5.85 -25.67
N LEU A 375 -24.73 4.85 -25.17
CA LEU A 375 -23.38 4.56 -25.72
C LEU A 375 -22.95 3.08 -25.66
N VAL A 376 -21.94 2.78 -26.49
CA VAL A 376 -21.10 1.57 -26.45
C VAL A 376 -20.64 1.28 -25.02
N TYR A 377 -20.81 0.04 -24.53
CA TYR A 377 -20.42 -0.35 -23.17
C TYR A 377 -18.95 -0.05 -22.84
N ALA A 378 -18.05 -0.15 -23.82
CA ALA A 378 -16.63 0.14 -23.65
C ALA A 378 -16.37 1.62 -23.30
N GLU A 379 -17.29 2.52 -23.62
CA GLU A 379 -17.21 3.93 -23.25
C GLU A 379 -17.75 4.21 -21.84
N ARG A 380 -18.52 3.27 -21.26
CA ARG A 380 -18.99 3.34 -19.86
C ARG A 380 -18.00 2.73 -18.87
N LEU A 381 -17.23 1.74 -19.31
CA LEU A 381 -16.13 1.19 -18.52
C LEU A 381 -15.03 2.23 -18.33
N THR A 382 -14.32 2.17 -17.21
CA THR A 382 -13.08 2.91 -17.00
C THR A 382 -11.89 1.96 -17.10
N PRO A 383 -10.69 2.45 -17.47
CA PRO A 383 -9.48 1.65 -17.33
C PRO A 383 -9.38 1.08 -15.91
N ALA A 384 -8.95 -0.16 -15.77
CA ALA A 384 -8.78 -0.78 -14.46
C ALA A 384 -7.69 -0.01 -13.69
N GLY A 385 -7.93 0.26 -12.41
CA GLY A 385 -6.95 0.85 -11.51
C GLY A 385 -6.90 2.37 -11.45
N ILE A 386 -7.87 3.10 -12.00
CA ILE A 386 -7.80 4.58 -12.04
C ILE A 386 -8.33 5.28 -10.78
N PHE A 387 -9.13 4.60 -9.96
CA PHE A 387 -9.76 5.21 -8.79
C PHE A 387 -8.92 5.01 -7.52
N GLU A 388 -7.85 5.80 -7.38
CA GLU A 388 -6.99 5.77 -6.18
C GLU A 388 -7.76 5.95 -4.86
N PRO A 389 -8.69 6.91 -4.72
CA PRO A 389 -9.52 7.02 -3.51
C PRO A 389 -10.47 5.85 -3.28
N GLY A 390 -10.63 4.96 -4.28
CA GLY A 390 -11.51 3.80 -4.27
C GLY A 390 -10.86 2.52 -3.73
N ARG A 391 -9.60 2.57 -3.31
CA ARG A 391 -8.86 1.37 -2.95
C ARG A 391 -9.39 0.69 -1.68
N SER A 392 -9.30 -0.64 -1.65
CA SER A 392 -9.55 -1.41 -0.44
C SER A 392 -8.46 -1.17 0.62
N ALA A 393 -8.70 -1.64 1.85
CA ALA A 393 -7.69 -1.64 2.92
C ALA A 393 -6.37 -2.32 2.54
N TYR A 394 -6.44 -3.31 1.64
CA TYR A 394 -5.30 -4.07 1.13
C TYR A 394 -4.79 -3.52 -0.21
N GLY A 395 -5.32 -2.38 -0.66
CA GLY A 395 -4.82 -1.68 -1.83
C GLY A 395 -5.37 -2.16 -3.17
N LEU A 396 -6.41 -3.00 -3.20
CA LEU A 396 -7.07 -3.42 -4.44
C LEU A 396 -7.92 -2.30 -5.02
N PHE A 397 -7.99 -2.23 -6.35
CA PHE A 397 -8.81 -1.27 -7.07
C PHE A 397 -10.08 -1.91 -7.59
N ASP A 398 -11.09 -1.07 -7.86
CA ASP A 398 -12.32 -1.46 -8.54
C ASP A 398 -13.08 -2.61 -7.88
N MET A 399 -12.83 -2.85 -6.58
CA MET A 399 -13.63 -3.81 -5.78
C MET A 399 -15.08 -3.34 -5.62
N ALA A 400 -15.39 -2.09 -5.99
CA ALA A 400 -16.72 -1.52 -6.03
C ALA A 400 -16.92 -0.76 -7.35
N GLY A 401 -17.89 -1.19 -8.17
CA GLY A 401 -18.21 -0.57 -9.45
C GLY A 401 -17.46 -1.19 -10.62
N ASN A 402 -17.40 -0.46 -11.73
CA ASN A 402 -16.83 -0.88 -13.01
C ASN A 402 -17.48 -2.16 -13.58
N VAL A 403 -17.12 -3.38 -13.15
CA VAL A 403 -17.83 -4.61 -13.54
C VAL A 403 -18.20 -5.49 -12.35
N TRP A 404 -19.28 -6.25 -12.51
CA TRP A 404 -19.55 -7.38 -11.63
C TRP A 404 -18.45 -8.40 -11.81
N GLU A 405 -18.01 -9.01 -10.71
CA GLU A 405 -16.93 -9.99 -10.75
C GLU A 405 -17.43 -11.40 -10.44
N TRP A 406 -17.16 -12.34 -11.35
CA TRP A 406 -17.34 -13.77 -11.09
C TRP A 406 -16.42 -14.24 -9.95
N VAL A 407 -16.99 -14.96 -8.98
CA VAL A 407 -16.23 -15.72 -7.97
C VAL A 407 -16.48 -17.22 -8.13
N ASN A 408 -15.70 -18.06 -7.44
CA ASN A 408 -15.73 -19.51 -7.61
C ASN A 408 -17.05 -20.14 -7.13
N ASP A 409 -17.69 -19.55 -6.12
CA ASP A 409 -18.77 -20.13 -5.34
C ASP A 409 -20.07 -20.32 -6.15
N TRP A 410 -20.74 -21.44 -5.89
CA TRP A 410 -22.16 -21.56 -6.22
C TRP A 410 -22.98 -20.68 -5.28
N TYR A 411 -23.99 -20.00 -5.81
CA TYR A 411 -24.85 -19.17 -4.98
C TYR A 411 -25.85 -20.04 -4.21
N SER A 412 -26.05 -19.67 -2.94
CA SER A 412 -27.15 -20.14 -2.11
C SER A 412 -27.47 -19.06 -1.09
N GLU A 413 -28.76 -18.72 -1.00
CA GLU A 413 -29.31 -17.74 -0.05
C GLU A 413 -29.01 -18.13 1.41
N ASN A 414 -29.00 -19.43 1.72
CA ASN A 414 -28.80 -19.93 3.08
C ASN A 414 -27.33 -20.19 3.44
N TYR A 415 -26.39 -20.05 2.52
CA TYR A 415 -25.01 -20.50 2.75
C TYR A 415 -24.34 -19.76 3.91
N TYR A 416 -24.62 -18.46 4.10
CA TYR A 416 -24.08 -17.70 5.21
C TYR A 416 -24.54 -18.27 6.57
N ARG A 417 -25.66 -18.99 6.66
CA ARG A 417 -26.11 -19.60 7.93
C ARG A 417 -25.42 -20.93 8.24
N VAL A 418 -25.02 -21.68 7.22
CA VAL A 418 -24.61 -23.10 7.36
C VAL A 418 -23.18 -23.40 6.93
N GLY A 419 -22.53 -22.49 6.19
CA GLY A 419 -21.17 -22.68 5.69
C GLY A 419 -20.15 -22.81 6.83
N PRO A 420 -18.99 -23.46 6.58
CA PRO A 420 -17.92 -23.58 7.58
C PRO A 420 -17.31 -22.22 7.90
N LEU A 421 -16.73 -22.08 9.09
CA LEU A 421 -16.10 -20.83 9.56
C LEU A 421 -14.67 -20.64 9.06
N LYS A 422 -14.02 -21.70 8.55
CA LYS A 422 -12.66 -21.66 8.02
C LYS A 422 -12.66 -21.97 6.53
N ASN A 423 -12.10 -21.08 5.72
CA ASN A 423 -11.97 -21.21 4.26
C ASN A 423 -13.26 -21.72 3.57
N PRO A 424 -14.42 -21.04 3.73
CA PRO A 424 -15.67 -21.52 3.14
C PRO A 424 -15.57 -21.59 1.61
N PRO A 425 -15.76 -22.77 0.98
CA PRO A 425 -15.57 -22.94 -0.46
C PRO A 425 -16.84 -22.68 -1.30
N GLY A 426 -17.89 -22.16 -0.68
CA GLY A 426 -19.25 -22.17 -1.21
C GLY A 426 -19.94 -23.54 -1.09
N PRO A 427 -21.23 -23.63 -1.43
CA PRO A 427 -21.92 -24.90 -1.65
C PRO A 427 -21.18 -25.74 -2.70
N PRO A 428 -21.12 -27.08 -2.56
CA PRO A 428 -20.42 -27.94 -3.51
C PRO A 428 -21.08 -27.98 -4.90
N GLN A 429 -22.36 -27.62 -4.99
CA GLN A 429 -23.19 -27.72 -6.19
C GLN A 429 -24.16 -26.54 -6.23
N GLY A 430 -24.61 -26.15 -7.42
CA GLY A 430 -25.62 -25.11 -7.59
C GLY A 430 -26.02 -24.92 -9.04
N ILE A 431 -26.95 -24.00 -9.25
CA ILE A 431 -27.51 -23.66 -10.58
C ILE A 431 -26.94 -22.33 -11.09
N VAL A 432 -26.59 -21.43 -10.16
CA VAL A 432 -26.14 -20.06 -10.41
C VAL A 432 -24.87 -19.79 -9.62
N LYS A 433 -23.97 -18.97 -10.16
CA LYS A 433 -22.70 -18.57 -9.56
C LYS A 433 -22.81 -17.19 -8.95
N VAL A 434 -22.06 -16.96 -7.87
CA VAL A 434 -22.01 -15.68 -7.17
C VAL A 434 -21.29 -14.62 -7.99
N LEU A 435 -21.76 -13.37 -7.86
CA LEU A 435 -21.19 -12.14 -8.36
C LEU A 435 -21.00 -11.13 -7.23
N ARG A 436 -19.92 -10.35 -7.30
CA ARG A 436 -19.55 -9.34 -6.29
C ARG A 436 -19.20 -8.00 -6.94
N GLY A 437 -19.23 -6.92 -6.13
CA GLY A 437 -18.64 -5.61 -6.48
C GLY A 437 -19.57 -4.56 -7.09
N GLY A 438 -20.68 -4.95 -7.71
CA GLY A 438 -21.47 -4.00 -8.48
C GLY A 438 -20.86 -3.73 -9.85
N SER A 439 -21.26 -2.66 -10.54
CA SER A 439 -20.78 -2.37 -11.90
C SER A 439 -21.01 -0.89 -12.25
N TRP A 440 -20.57 -0.47 -13.43
CA TRP A 440 -20.76 0.88 -13.96
C TRP A 440 -22.23 1.32 -14.02
N LYS A 441 -23.21 0.41 -14.15
CA LYS A 441 -24.65 0.74 -14.15
C LYS A 441 -25.34 0.47 -12.82
N SER A 442 -24.62 -0.05 -11.83
CA SER A 442 -25.18 -0.41 -10.54
C SER A 442 -25.41 0.84 -9.69
N LYS A 443 -26.50 0.81 -8.90
CA LYS A 443 -26.74 1.78 -7.82
C LYS A 443 -25.79 1.61 -6.65
N GLU A 444 -25.59 2.67 -5.87
CA GLU A 444 -24.75 2.70 -4.66
C GLU A 444 -24.92 1.47 -3.76
N ARG A 445 -26.17 1.04 -3.50
CA ARG A 445 -26.45 -0.10 -2.60
C ARG A 445 -25.79 -1.42 -3.02
N HIS A 446 -25.46 -1.58 -4.31
CA HIS A 446 -24.82 -2.77 -4.85
C HIS A 446 -23.29 -2.67 -4.85
N LEU A 447 -22.72 -1.52 -4.50
CA LEU A 447 -21.28 -1.31 -4.36
C LEU A 447 -20.78 -1.75 -2.97
N ARG A 448 -21.69 -2.09 -2.06
CA ARG A 448 -21.34 -2.51 -0.71
C ARG A 448 -20.53 -3.81 -0.75
N THR A 449 -19.53 -3.90 0.10
CA THR A 449 -18.62 -5.05 0.20
C THR A 449 -19.37 -6.35 0.51
N GLU A 450 -20.47 -6.31 1.29
CA GLU A 450 -21.35 -7.46 1.55
C GLU A 450 -22.32 -7.83 0.42
N ASN A 451 -22.52 -6.97 -0.59
CA ASN A 451 -23.60 -7.19 -1.54
C ASN A 451 -23.31 -8.40 -2.42
N ARG A 452 -24.33 -9.24 -2.58
CA ARG A 452 -24.30 -10.47 -3.35
C ARG A 452 -25.26 -10.35 -4.51
N ARG A 453 -24.88 -10.95 -5.63
CA ARG A 453 -25.76 -11.21 -6.75
C ARG A 453 -25.42 -12.57 -7.33
N ASP A 454 -26.30 -13.10 -8.16
CA ASP A 454 -26.08 -14.36 -8.84
C ASP A 454 -26.47 -14.27 -10.31
N PHE A 455 -25.85 -15.12 -11.12
CA PHE A 455 -26.29 -15.40 -12.47
C PHE A 455 -26.00 -16.85 -12.85
N SER A 456 -26.69 -17.34 -13.89
CA SER A 456 -26.33 -18.60 -14.53
C SER A 456 -24.86 -18.57 -14.97
N PRO A 457 -24.08 -19.65 -14.79
CA PRO A 457 -22.66 -19.65 -15.14
C PRO A 457 -22.39 -19.40 -16.64
N ASN A 458 -23.39 -19.59 -17.51
CA ASN A 458 -23.31 -19.31 -18.95
C ASN A 458 -23.63 -17.85 -19.31
N ARG A 459 -24.07 -17.04 -18.34
CA ARG A 459 -24.48 -15.65 -18.58
C ARG A 459 -23.28 -14.82 -19.04
N ARG A 460 -23.49 -13.95 -20.02
CA ARG A 460 -22.51 -13.02 -20.58
C ARG A 460 -23.17 -11.65 -20.67
N GLU A 461 -22.64 -10.67 -19.95
CA GLU A 461 -23.19 -9.31 -19.88
C GLU A 461 -22.09 -8.26 -20.10
N PRO A 462 -22.43 -7.04 -20.58
CA PRO A 462 -21.47 -5.97 -20.86
C PRO A 462 -20.96 -5.25 -19.59
N ASP A 463 -21.42 -5.67 -18.43
CA ASP A 463 -21.03 -5.19 -17.09
C ASP A 463 -20.54 -6.34 -16.21
N LEU A 464 -20.11 -7.45 -16.80
CA LEU A 464 -19.72 -8.67 -16.11
C LEU A 464 -18.34 -9.16 -16.57
N GLY A 465 -17.38 -9.11 -15.65
CA GLY A 465 -16.00 -9.55 -15.79
C GLY A 465 -15.55 -10.36 -14.58
N PHE A 466 -14.27 -10.25 -14.22
CA PHE A 466 -13.66 -11.01 -13.12
C PHE A 466 -12.25 -10.53 -12.80
N ARG A 467 -11.73 -11.01 -11.67
CA ARG A 467 -10.32 -11.00 -11.31
C ARG A 467 -9.89 -12.39 -10.81
N CYS A 468 -8.60 -12.69 -10.80
CA CYS A 468 -8.09 -13.98 -10.34
C CYS A 468 -7.51 -13.90 -8.92
N ALA A 469 -7.36 -15.07 -8.31
CA ALA A 469 -6.73 -15.30 -7.02
C ALA A 469 -5.84 -16.56 -7.06
N ARG A 470 -5.01 -16.75 -6.04
CA ARG A 470 -4.12 -17.90 -5.89
C ARG A 470 -3.94 -18.19 -4.41
N ASN A 471 -3.69 -19.44 -4.06
CA ASN A 471 -3.30 -19.79 -2.69
C ASN A 471 -1.93 -19.15 -2.38
N ALA A 472 -1.73 -18.63 -1.17
CA ALA A 472 -0.40 -18.20 -0.76
C ALA A 472 0.54 -19.42 -0.77
N SER A 473 1.79 -19.19 -1.18
CA SER A 473 2.82 -20.25 -1.30
C SER A 473 3.58 -20.43 -0.01
#